data_AF-A0A258CNP3-F1
#
_entry.id   AF-A0A258CNP3-F1
#
_cell.length_a   1.000
_cell.length_b   1.000
_cell.length_c   1.000
_cell.angle_alpha   90.00
_cell.angle_beta   90.00
_cell.angle_gamma   90.00
#
_symmetry.space_group_name_H-M   'P 1'
#
loop_
_entity.id
_entity.type
_entity.pdbx_description
1 polymer ?
#
loop_
_entity_poly.entity_id
_entity_poly.type
_entity_poly.pdbx_seq_one_letter_code
_entity_poly.pdbx_strand_id
1 'polypeptide(L)'
;KPETPISVIGGNDNLIAKLRAKYGLTNLAHHNPPMGMIDKPEAVAAAADFIAAHPARFIFVAMGPPQSELLCHRLIQDGRATGVGLCIGSSLSVLTGDSNPAPNLLEHSGFVWLYRLVKEPRRLWRRYLRGFYALGLAIRDAFALRLGLRRPYSDG
;
A
#
# COMPACT_ATOMS: atom_id res chain seq x y z
N LYS A 1 13.40 18.51 -0.01
CA LYS A 1 14.27 19.30 0.91
C LYS A 1 13.69 19.16 2.33
N PRO A 2 14.49 19.26 3.40
CA PRO A 2 14.04 19.01 4.78
C PRO A 2 12.79 19.80 5.24
N GLU A 3 12.59 20.98 4.66
CA GLU A 3 11.52 21.94 4.93
C GLU A 3 10.24 21.71 4.10
N THR A 4 10.30 20.83 3.08
CA THR A 4 9.14 20.52 2.24
C THR A 4 8.05 19.89 3.12
N PRO A 5 6.83 20.47 3.19
CA PRO A 5 5.77 19.93 4.03
C PRO A 5 5.36 18.55 3.53
N ILE A 6 5.44 17.57 4.41
CA ILE A 6 5.00 16.19 4.18
C ILE A 6 4.05 15.76 5.30
N SER A 7 3.03 14.99 4.93
CA SER A 7 2.08 14.41 5.88
C SER A 7 2.19 12.89 5.82
N VAL A 8 2.20 12.21 6.97
CA VAL A 8 2.23 10.76 7.06
C VAL A 8 0.98 10.28 7.78
N ILE A 9 0.22 9.37 7.16
CA ILE A 9 -0.90 8.67 7.77
C ILE A 9 -0.49 7.21 8.00
N GLY A 10 -0.63 6.75 9.24
CA GLY A 10 -0.18 5.42 9.67
C GLY A 10 1.29 5.40 10.10
N GLY A 11 1.76 4.22 10.50
CA GLY A 11 3.04 4.08 11.19
C GLY A 11 2.99 4.56 12.64
N ASN A 12 3.78 3.94 13.51
CA ASN A 12 3.86 4.33 14.92
C ASN A 12 4.81 5.52 15.13
N ASP A 13 4.72 6.15 16.29
CA ASP A 13 5.51 7.34 16.62
C ASP A 13 7.03 7.08 16.57
N ASN A 14 7.46 5.86 16.91
CA ASN A 14 8.85 5.45 16.82
C ASN A 14 9.38 5.47 15.38
N LEU A 15 8.59 5.01 14.41
CA LEU A 15 8.93 5.05 13.00
C LEU A 15 9.08 6.50 12.52
N ILE A 16 8.20 7.40 12.96
CA ILE A 16 8.27 8.82 12.62
C ILE A 16 9.49 9.50 13.26
N ALA A 17 9.79 9.19 14.51
CA ALA A 17 10.99 9.70 15.19
C ALA A 17 12.26 9.28 14.43
N LYS A 18 12.34 8.01 13.99
CA LYS A 18 13.45 7.51 13.16
C LYS A 18 13.53 8.22 11.82
N LEU A 19 12.40 8.47 11.14
CA LEU A 19 12.40 9.21 9.88
C LEU A 19 12.92 10.65 10.05
N ARG A 20 12.48 11.34 11.10
CA ARG A 20 12.97 12.69 11.41
C ARG A 20 14.47 12.71 11.66
N ALA A 21 14.96 11.80 12.51
CA ALA A 21 16.38 11.70 12.84
C ALA A 21 17.23 11.34 11.61
N LYS A 22 16.78 10.39 10.80
CA LYS A 22 17.53 9.88 9.65
C LYS A 22 17.64 10.89 8.50
N TYR A 23 16.59 11.67 8.25
CA TYR A 23 16.49 12.56 7.09
C TYR A 23 16.44 14.06 7.45
N GLY A 24 16.55 14.41 8.73
CA GLY A 24 16.50 15.79 9.21
C GLY A 24 15.16 16.49 8.95
N LEU A 25 14.05 15.74 8.91
CA LEU A 25 12.74 16.26 8.50
C LEU A 25 12.16 17.19 9.57
N THR A 26 12.10 18.48 9.27
CA THR A 26 11.57 19.50 10.17
C THR A 26 10.07 19.70 9.96
N ASN A 27 9.59 19.60 8.72
CA ASN A 27 8.20 19.86 8.35
C ASN A 27 7.43 18.58 8.00
N LEU A 28 7.29 17.70 9.00
CA LEU A 28 6.52 16.46 8.90
C LEU A 28 5.31 16.55 9.84
N ALA A 29 4.11 16.34 9.33
CA ALA A 29 2.91 16.11 10.14
C ALA A 29 2.60 14.61 10.15
N HIS A 30 2.16 14.07 11.29
CA HIS A 30 1.83 12.64 11.41
C HIS A 30 0.48 12.42 12.10
N HIS A 31 -0.29 11.47 11.57
CA HIS A 31 -1.52 10.97 12.15
C HIS A 31 -1.50 9.44 12.14
N ASN A 32 -1.72 8.82 13.30
CA ASN A 32 -1.79 7.37 13.43
C ASN A 32 -3.24 6.92 13.69
N PRO A 33 -4.00 6.53 12.64
CA PRO A 33 -5.38 6.11 12.80
C PRO A 33 -5.46 4.70 13.42
N PRO A 34 -6.60 4.35 14.05
CA PRO A 34 -6.80 3.01 14.63
C PRO A 34 -6.79 1.92 13.56
N MET A 35 -6.49 0.68 13.97
CA MET A 35 -6.60 -0.47 13.08
C MET A 35 -8.02 -0.61 12.51
N GLY A 36 -8.11 -0.85 11.20
CA GLY A 36 -9.39 -0.96 10.50
C GLY A 36 -10.13 0.38 10.35
N MET A 37 -9.42 1.51 10.37
CA MET A 37 -10.03 2.85 10.31
C MET A 37 -10.98 3.06 9.13
N ILE A 38 -10.80 2.35 8.02
CA ILE A 38 -11.63 2.54 6.82
C ILE A 38 -13.10 2.17 7.06
N ASP A 39 -13.36 1.29 8.02
CA ASP A 39 -14.71 0.85 8.40
C ASP A 39 -15.35 1.80 9.43
N LYS A 40 -14.62 2.84 9.86
CA LYS A 40 -15.00 3.77 10.93
C LYS A 40 -15.11 5.19 10.37
N PRO A 41 -16.33 5.68 10.09
CA PRO A 41 -16.55 7.01 9.51
C PRO A 41 -15.86 8.13 10.29
N GLU A 42 -15.85 8.06 11.62
CA GLU A 42 -15.21 9.03 12.49
C GLU A 42 -13.68 9.05 12.32
N ALA A 43 -13.06 7.89 12.09
CA ALA A 43 -11.61 7.80 11.88
C ALA A 43 -11.23 8.29 10.48
N VAL A 44 -12.08 8.04 9.46
CA VAL A 44 -11.90 8.60 8.11
C VAL A 44 -12.03 10.12 8.14
N ALA A 45 -13.03 10.66 8.83
CA ALA A 45 -13.23 12.10 8.99
C ALA A 45 -12.05 12.75 9.71
N ALA A 46 -11.58 12.16 10.82
CA ALA A 46 -10.41 12.64 11.55
C ALA A 46 -9.14 12.66 10.67
N ALA A 47 -8.94 11.65 9.82
CA ALA A 47 -7.84 11.63 8.87
C ALA A 47 -7.97 12.73 7.80
N ALA A 48 -9.18 12.99 7.30
CA ALA A 48 -9.45 14.06 6.35
C ALA A 48 -9.24 15.45 6.97
N ASP A 49 -9.73 15.67 8.18
CA ASP A 49 -9.55 16.91 8.93
C ASP A 49 -8.08 17.16 9.25
N PHE A 50 -7.35 16.11 9.62
CA PHE A 50 -5.91 16.18 9.81
C PHE A 50 -5.19 16.62 8.54
N ILE A 51 -5.51 16.04 7.37
CA ILE A 51 -4.87 16.41 6.10
C ILE A 51 -5.24 17.84 5.68
N ALA A 52 -6.49 18.25 5.86
CA ALA A 52 -6.93 19.61 5.59
C ALA A 52 -6.21 20.64 6.47
N ALA A 53 -5.96 20.31 7.75
CA ALA A 53 -5.22 21.16 8.68
C ALA A 53 -3.70 21.20 8.40
N HIS A 54 -3.16 20.21 7.68
CA HIS A 54 -1.73 20.08 7.39
C HIS A 54 -1.48 19.95 5.88
N PRO A 55 -1.68 21.05 5.10
CA PRO A 55 -1.45 21.03 3.66
C PRO A 55 0.01 20.68 3.35
N ALA A 56 0.19 19.62 2.57
CA ALA A 56 1.49 19.06 2.25
C ALA A 56 1.65 18.80 0.76
N ARG A 57 2.89 18.85 0.26
CA ARG A 57 3.17 18.49 -1.14
C ARG A 57 3.02 16.99 -1.36
N PHE A 58 3.40 16.21 -0.36
CA PHE A 58 3.35 14.74 -0.39
C PHE A 58 2.63 14.22 0.85
N ILE A 59 1.65 13.36 0.64
CA ILE A 59 0.90 12.67 1.69
C ILE A 59 1.23 11.18 1.59
N PHE A 60 2.02 10.67 2.52
CA PHE A 60 2.40 9.26 2.58
C PHE A 60 1.36 8.48 3.39
N VAL A 61 0.65 7.58 2.73
CA VAL A 61 -0.32 6.69 3.36
C VAL A 61 0.33 5.34 3.58
N ALA A 62 0.80 5.12 4.81
CA ALA A 62 1.58 3.97 5.24
C ALA A 62 0.69 2.89 5.90
N MET A 63 -0.45 2.59 5.28
CA MET A 63 -1.38 1.54 5.72
C MET A 63 -1.37 0.35 4.75
N GLY A 64 -1.81 -0.82 5.22
CA GLY A 64 -1.94 -2.00 4.37
C GLY A 64 -3.02 -1.83 3.28
N PRO A 65 -2.86 -2.44 2.10
CA PRO A 65 -3.92 -2.49 1.10
C PRO A 65 -5.12 -3.30 1.62
N PRO A 66 -6.37 -2.97 1.25
CA PRO A 66 -6.77 -1.87 0.37
C PRO A 66 -7.03 -0.54 1.09
N GLN A 67 -6.70 -0.41 2.38
CA GLN A 67 -7.11 0.74 3.20
C GLN A 67 -6.45 2.04 2.73
N SER A 68 -5.20 1.98 2.29
CA SER A 68 -4.48 3.14 1.78
C SER A 68 -5.16 3.73 0.54
N GLU A 69 -5.54 2.87 -0.41
CA GLU A 69 -6.17 3.25 -1.66
C GLU A 69 -7.58 3.81 -1.42
N LEU A 70 -8.34 3.16 -0.54
CA LEU A 70 -9.67 3.62 -0.15
C LEU A 70 -9.62 4.96 0.57
N LEU A 71 -8.67 5.16 1.50
CA LEU A 71 -8.52 6.45 2.16
C LEU A 71 -8.17 7.55 1.16
N CYS A 72 -7.19 7.33 0.27
CA CYS A 72 -6.86 8.30 -0.77
C CYS A 72 -8.08 8.64 -1.63
N HIS A 73 -8.89 7.65 -1.99
CA HIS A 73 -10.14 7.90 -2.72
C HIS A 73 -11.12 8.77 -1.92
N ARG A 74 -11.30 8.51 -0.63
CA ARG A 74 -12.15 9.34 0.25
C ARG A 74 -11.63 10.77 0.37
N LEU A 75 -10.31 10.96 0.50
CA LEU A 75 -9.69 12.29 0.55
C LEU A 75 -9.87 13.07 -0.76
N ILE A 76 -9.81 12.38 -1.91
CA ILE A 76 -10.10 12.99 -3.21
C ILE A 76 -11.56 13.41 -3.31
N GLN A 77 -12.49 12.58 -2.83
CA GLN A 77 -13.92 12.90 -2.81
C GLN A 77 -14.24 14.06 -1.86
N ASP A 78 -13.55 14.15 -0.73
CA ASP A 78 -13.69 15.23 0.25
C ASP A 78 -13.19 16.58 -0.30
N GLY A 79 -12.16 16.58 -1.14
CA GLY A 79 -11.72 17.75 -1.93
C GLY A 79 -10.94 18.80 -1.15
N ARG A 80 -10.76 18.68 0.18
CA ARG A 80 -9.95 19.61 0.98
C ARG A 80 -8.45 19.28 0.95
N ALA A 81 -8.10 18.05 0.60
CA ALA A 81 -6.71 17.61 0.54
C ALA A 81 -5.96 18.26 -0.64
N THR A 82 -4.73 18.70 -0.40
CA THR A 82 -3.83 19.25 -1.43
C THR A 82 -2.59 18.38 -1.60
N GLY A 83 -2.01 18.33 -2.80
CA GLY A 83 -0.76 17.63 -3.07
C GLY A 83 -0.95 16.21 -3.64
N VAL A 84 0.08 15.37 -3.50
CA VAL A 84 0.09 14.00 -4.05
C VAL A 84 0.01 12.96 -2.93
N GLY A 85 -1.03 12.13 -2.96
CA GLY A 85 -1.19 10.97 -2.09
C GLY A 85 -0.42 9.75 -2.60
N LEU A 86 0.40 9.15 -1.75
CA LEU A 86 1.24 8.00 -2.06
C LEU A 86 0.89 6.83 -1.13
N CYS A 87 0.22 5.82 -1.66
CA CYS A 87 -0.09 4.57 -0.96
C CYS A 87 1.17 3.68 -0.91
N ILE A 88 1.93 3.76 0.18
CA ILE A 88 3.26 3.14 0.27
C ILE A 88 3.32 1.93 1.22
N GLY A 89 2.26 1.67 1.97
CA GLY A 89 2.22 0.58 2.94
C GLY A 89 3.40 0.61 3.90
N SER A 90 4.08 -0.53 4.07
CA SER A 90 5.20 -0.68 5.01
C SER A 90 6.55 -0.16 4.49
N SER A 91 6.57 0.60 3.39
CA SER A 91 7.84 1.09 2.80
C SER A 91 8.64 1.96 3.78
N LEU A 92 7.98 2.74 4.63
CA LEU A 92 8.66 3.55 5.65
C LEU A 92 9.42 2.68 6.66
N SER A 93 8.86 1.52 7.03
CA SER A 93 9.51 0.60 7.96
C SER A 93 10.78 -0.01 7.37
N VAL A 94 10.85 -0.17 6.05
CA VAL A 94 12.07 -0.59 5.36
C VAL A 94 13.11 0.54 5.40
N LEU A 95 12.69 1.79 5.18
CA LEU A 95 13.57 2.95 5.25
C LEU A 95 14.13 3.19 6.66
N THR A 96 13.36 2.92 7.72
CA THR A 96 13.81 3.05 9.12
C THR A 96 14.55 1.82 9.65
N GLY A 97 14.65 0.75 8.86
CA GLY A 97 15.29 -0.51 9.26
C GLY A 97 14.44 -1.37 10.20
N ASP A 98 13.16 -1.05 10.40
CA ASP A 98 12.22 -1.84 11.20
C ASP A 98 11.75 -3.12 10.48
N SER A 99 11.86 -3.15 9.16
CA SER A 99 11.56 -4.32 8.33
C SER A 99 12.76 -4.70 7.48
N ASN A 100 13.27 -5.92 7.63
CA ASN A 100 14.35 -6.42 6.81
C ASN A 100 13.88 -6.70 5.37
N PRO A 101 14.53 -6.13 4.34
CA PRO A 101 14.26 -6.50 2.96
C PRO A 101 14.65 -7.97 2.69
N ALA A 102 14.19 -8.50 1.56
CA ALA A 102 14.69 -9.79 1.10
C ALA A 102 16.19 -9.69 0.79
N PRO A 103 16.98 -10.77 0.96
CA PRO A 103 18.39 -10.78 0.58
C PRO A 103 18.59 -10.35 -0.88
N ASN A 104 19.63 -9.55 -1.16
CA ASN A 104 19.90 -8.99 -2.48
C ASN A 104 19.96 -10.06 -3.61
N LEU A 105 20.42 -11.28 -3.27
CA LEU A 105 20.47 -12.43 -4.18
C LEU A 105 19.08 -12.84 -4.69
N LEU A 106 18.04 -12.62 -3.88
CA LEU A 106 16.66 -12.98 -4.22
C LEU A 106 15.88 -11.82 -4.83
N GLU A 107 16.32 -10.58 -4.63
CA GLU A 107 15.65 -9.39 -5.17
C GLU A 107 15.58 -9.41 -6.71
N HIS A 108 16.64 -9.91 -7.36
CA HIS A 108 16.76 -9.98 -8.82
C HIS A 108 16.34 -11.33 -9.42
N SER A 109 16.06 -12.34 -8.59
CA SER A 109 15.80 -13.70 -9.07
C SER A 109 14.34 -13.96 -9.42
N GLY A 110 13.44 -13.01 -9.14
CA GLY A 110 12.00 -13.21 -9.25
C GLY A 110 11.40 -14.12 -8.17
N PHE A 111 12.21 -14.68 -7.25
CA PHE A 111 11.75 -15.59 -6.18
C PHE A 111 11.45 -14.90 -4.85
N VAL A 112 11.39 -13.55 -4.81
CA VAL A 112 10.99 -12.80 -3.61
C VAL A 112 9.63 -13.26 -3.07
N TRP A 113 8.69 -13.62 -3.97
CA TRP A 113 7.36 -14.10 -3.57
C TRP A 113 7.43 -15.40 -2.74
N LEU A 114 8.36 -16.30 -3.07
CA LEU A 114 8.56 -17.58 -2.39
C LEU A 114 9.24 -17.35 -1.04
N TYR A 115 10.23 -16.47 -0.98
CA TYR A 115 10.85 -16.05 0.28
C TYR A 115 9.81 -15.48 1.25
N ARG A 116 8.93 -14.60 0.76
CA ARG A 116 7.83 -14.05 1.56
C ARG A 116 6.84 -15.14 1.99
N LEU A 117 6.53 -16.11 1.11
CA LEU A 117 5.65 -17.23 1.44
C LEU A 117 6.20 -18.07 2.60
N VAL A 118 7.50 -18.39 2.55
CA VAL A 118 8.16 -19.20 3.59
C VAL A 118 8.19 -18.46 4.92
N LYS A 119 8.39 -17.13 4.90
CA LYS A 119 8.36 -16.30 6.13
C LYS A 119 6.97 -16.10 6.71
N GLU A 120 5.95 -15.95 5.88
CA GLU A 120 4.58 -15.66 6.33
C GLU A 120 3.56 -16.63 5.71
N PRO A 121 3.71 -17.94 5.92
CA PRO A 121 2.95 -18.95 5.20
C PRO A 121 1.46 -18.80 5.48
N ARG A 122 1.08 -18.56 6.75
CA ARG A 122 -0.32 -18.37 7.18
C ARG A 122 -1.01 -17.17 6.54
N ARG A 123 -0.26 -16.10 6.20
CA ARG A 123 -0.82 -14.86 5.65
C ARG A 123 -0.92 -14.90 4.12
N LEU A 124 0.10 -15.44 3.45
CA LEU A 124 0.23 -15.31 1.99
C LEU A 124 -0.31 -16.51 1.19
N TRP A 125 -0.41 -17.70 1.77
CA TRP A 125 -0.84 -18.91 1.05
C TRP A 125 -2.21 -18.74 0.36
N ARG A 126 -3.22 -18.20 1.07
CA ARG A 126 -4.57 -17.95 0.52
C ARG A 126 -4.56 -16.96 -0.63
N ARG A 127 -3.64 -15.98 -0.60
CA ARG A 127 -3.50 -14.99 -1.68
C ARG A 127 -2.95 -15.66 -2.93
N TYR A 128 -1.93 -16.50 -2.79
CA TYR A 128 -1.33 -17.18 -3.94
C TYR A 128 -2.19 -18.28 -4.52
N LEU A 129 -2.91 -19.07 -3.70
CA LEU A 129 -3.84 -20.07 -4.23
C LEU A 129 -4.92 -19.45 -5.13
N ARG A 130 -5.48 -18.30 -4.75
CA ARG A 130 -6.44 -17.57 -5.59
C ARG A 130 -5.81 -17.09 -6.89
N GLY A 131 -4.57 -16.60 -6.85
CA GLY A 131 -3.83 -16.20 -8.04
C GLY A 131 -3.54 -17.36 -8.99
N PHE A 132 -3.06 -18.49 -8.47
CA PHE A 132 -2.78 -19.69 -9.26
C PHE A 132 -4.06 -20.30 -9.84
N TYR A 133 -5.17 -20.26 -9.10
CA TYR A 133 -6.48 -20.70 -9.61
C TYR A 133 -6.94 -19.84 -10.79
N ALA A 134 -6.88 -18.51 -10.66
CA ALA A 134 -7.23 -17.58 -11.73
C ALA A 134 -6.33 -17.77 -12.97
N LEU A 135 -5.03 -17.97 -12.76
CA LEU A 135 -4.09 -18.29 -13.84
C LEU A 135 -4.45 -19.60 -14.54
N GLY A 136 -4.81 -20.64 -13.78
CA GLY A 136 -5.26 -21.92 -14.33
C GLY A 136 -6.52 -21.78 -15.20
N LEU A 137 -7.49 -20.97 -14.78
CA LEU A 137 -8.66 -20.64 -15.59
C LEU A 137 -8.28 -19.91 -16.87
N ALA A 138 -7.38 -18.92 -16.79
CA ALA A 138 -6.90 -18.19 -17.96
C ALA A 138 -6.16 -19.08 -18.96
N ILE A 139 -5.30 -19.99 -18.48
CA ILE A 139 -4.58 -20.95 -19.33
C ILE A 139 -5.57 -21.92 -19.99
N ARG A 140 -6.53 -22.46 -19.24
CA ARG A 140 -7.58 -23.33 -19.78
C ARG A 140 -8.36 -22.63 -20.88
N ASP A 141 -8.77 -21.39 -20.63
CA ASP A 141 -9.55 -20.60 -21.59
C ASP A 141 -8.72 -20.25 -22.83
N ALA A 142 -7.43 -19.92 -22.68
CA ALA A 142 -6.51 -19.72 -23.80
C ALA A 142 -6.31 -20.99 -24.64
N PHE A 143 -6.19 -22.16 -24.00
CA PHE A 143 -6.12 -23.45 -24.69
C PHE A 143 -7.42 -23.78 -25.42
N ALA A 144 -8.58 -23.53 -24.80
CA ALA A 144 -9.89 -23.76 -25.42
C ALA A 144 -10.11 -22.87 -26.65
N LEU A 145 -9.66 -21.61 -26.61
CA LEU A 145 -9.67 -20.71 -27.76
C LEU A 145 -8.73 -21.20 -28.88
N ARG A 146 -7.51 -21.61 -28.52
CA ARG A 146 -6.51 -22.10 -29.49
C ARG A 146 -6.91 -23.41 -30.16
N LEU A 147 -7.64 -24.27 -29.46
CA LEU A 147 -8.18 -25.53 -29.99
C LEU A 147 -9.52 -25.35 -30.73
N GLY A 148 -10.03 -24.11 -30.84
CA GLY A 148 -11.32 -23.84 -31.49
C GLY A 148 -12.55 -24.36 -30.73
N LEU A 149 -12.37 -24.81 -29.48
CA LEU A 149 -13.43 -25.35 -28.62
C LEU A 149 -14.30 -24.23 -28.01
N ARG A 150 -13.81 -22.98 -28.05
CA ARG A 150 -14.55 -21.77 -27.68
C ARG A 150 -14.34 -20.69 -28.73
N ARG A 151 -15.39 -19.91 -29.00
CA ARG A 151 -15.30 -18.69 -29.82
C ARG A 151 -15.02 -17.48 -28.92
N PRO A 152 -14.25 -16.48 -29.39
CA PRO A 152 -14.07 -15.24 -28.64
C PRO A 152 -15.44 -14.60 -28.37
N TYR A 153 -15.58 -13.99 -27.20
CA TYR A 153 -16.77 -13.24 -26.85
C TYR A 153 -16.94 -12.11 -27.88
N SER A 154 -18.03 -12.13 -28.63
CA SER A 154 -18.40 -11.09 -29.58
C SER A 154 -19.25 -10.07 -28.84
N ASP A 155 -18.71 -8.87 -28.61
CA ASP A 155 -19.48 -7.74 -28.13
C ASP A 155 -20.53 -7.37 -29.21
N GLY A 156 -21.80 -7.35 -28.82
CA GLY A 156 -22.92 -6.81 -29.59
C GLY A 156 -23.33 -5.45 -29.05
#